data_AF-A0A359BFR2-F1
#
_entry.id   AF-A0A359BFR2-F1
#
_cell.length_a   1.000
_cell.length_b   1.000
_cell.length_c   1.000
_cell.angle_alpha   90.00
_cell.angle_beta   90.00
_cell.angle_gamma   90.00
#
_symmetry.space_group_name_H-M   'P 1'
#
loop_
_entity.id
_entity.type
_entity.pdbx_description
1 polymer ?
#
loop_
_entity_poly.entity_id
_entity_poly.type
_entity_poly.pdbx_seq_one_letter_code
_entity_poly.pdbx_strand_id
1 'polypeptide(L)'
;MSKSLQDQLLALGVADKKKVKQARHEKRVTSKEVTGPRIQESLRETQRKVLEEKRMRDQALATEREAKRLKAEKLSQVRDMVKSNEVGRGIESERVDFRFPYGKKIRPFPVDADIRDRLSRGILGLIEVD
;
A
#
# COMPACT_ATOMS: atom_id res chain seq x y z
N MET A 1 -4.98 -66.19 -12.15
CA MET A 1 -3.70 -65.48 -11.85
C MET A 1 -2.63 -65.99 -12.81
N SER A 2 -2.42 -65.30 -13.93
CA SER A 2 -1.41 -65.66 -14.94
C SER A 2 -0.01 -65.44 -14.39
N LYS A 3 0.81 -66.51 -14.29
CA LYS A 3 2.22 -66.41 -13.88
C LYS A 3 2.97 -65.56 -14.91
N SER A 4 3.60 -64.47 -14.46
CA SER A 4 4.40 -63.57 -15.30
C SER A 4 5.48 -64.36 -16.05
N LEU A 5 5.72 -64.02 -17.32
CA LEU A 5 6.77 -64.61 -18.16
C LEU A 5 8.14 -64.62 -17.45
N GLN A 6 8.39 -63.60 -16.62
CA GLN A 6 9.61 -63.47 -15.80
C GLN A 6 9.72 -64.56 -14.72
N ASP A 7 8.60 -64.95 -14.12
CA ASP A 7 8.55 -66.00 -13.10
C ASP A 7 8.64 -67.39 -13.74
N GLN A 8 8.18 -67.54 -14.99
CA GLN A 8 8.35 -68.76 -15.79
C GLN A 8 9.82 -68.99 -16.18
N LEU A 9 10.52 -67.92 -16.61
CA LEU A 9 11.96 -67.98 -16.95
C LEU A 9 12.86 -68.23 -15.73
N LEU A 10 12.43 -67.78 -14.54
CA LEU A 10 13.12 -68.04 -13.28
C LEU A 10 12.96 -69.49 -12.80
N ALA A 11 11.79 -70.08 -13.02
CA ALA A 11 11.50 -71.47 -12.67
C ALA A 11 12.24 -72.47 -13.59
N LEU A 12 12.53 -72.07 -14.84
CA LEU A 12 13.28 -72.86 -15.83
C LEU A 12 14.80 -72.82 -15.64
N GLY A 13 15.32 -72.10 -14.64
CA GLY A 13 16.76 -72.07 -14.31
C GLY A 13 17.65 -71.29 -15.28
N VAL A 14 17.07 -70.64 -16.30
CA VAL A 14 17.79 -69.88 -17.34
C VAL A 14 18.01 -68.40 -16.93
N ALA A 15 17.31 -67.93 -15.89
CA ALA A 15 17.40 -66.55 -15.43
C ALA A 15 17.97 -66.44 -14.00
N ASP A 16 18.98 -65.59 -13.86
CA ASP A 16 19.68 -65.35 -12.60
C ASP A 16 18.80 -64.52 -11.64
N LYS A 17 18.47 -65.07 -10.46
CA LYS A 17 17.57 -64.45 -9.44
C LYS A 17 17.97 -63.04 -9.06
N LYS A 18 19.26 -62.72 -9.18
CA LYS A 18 19.82 -61.39 -8.88
C LYS A 18 19.37 -60.33 -9.89
N LYS A 19 19.36 -60.65 -11.19
CA LYS A 19 18.99 -59.71 -12.27
C LYS A 19 17.51 -59.36 -12.26
N VAL A 20 16.64 -60.34 -11.94
CA VAL A 20 15.19 -60.10 -11.85
C VAL A 20 14.84 -59.19 -10.65
N LYS A 21 15.54 -59.36 -9.52
CA LYS A 21 15.36 -58.49 -8.35
C LYS A 21 15.85 -57.06 -8.63
N GLN A 22 16.98 -56.91 -9.33
CA GLN A 22 17.50 -55.60 -9.76
C GLN A 22 16.52 -54.89 -10.71
N ALA A 23 16.04 -55.58 -11.74
CA ALA A 23 15.08 -55.00 -12.69
C ALA A 23 13.74 -54.61 -12.03
N ARG A 24 13.26 -55.38 -11.05
CA ARG A 24 12.07 -55.00 -10.26
C ARG A 24 12.34 -53.82 -9.34
N HIS A 25 13.53 -53.72 -8.77
CA HIS A 25 13.94 -52.62 -7.92
C HIS A 25 14.07 -51.31 -8.73
N GLU A 26 14.74 -51.35 -9.88
CA GLU A 26 14.89 -50.22 -10.80
C GLU A 26 13.53 -49.71 -11.31
N LYS A 27 12.61 -50.62 -11.68
CA LYS A 27 11.23 -50.23 -12.03
C LYS A 27 10.47 -49.56 -10.88
N ARG A 28 10.74 -49.96 -9.63
CA ARG A 28 10.09 -49.35 -8.46
C ARG A 28 10.68 -47.97 -8.15
N VAL A 29 11.99 -47.79 -8.30
CA VAL A 29 12.69 -46.52 -8.09
C VAL A 29 12.25 -45.51 -9.15
N THR A 30 12.27 -45.89 -10.42
CA THR A 30 11.83 -45.04 -11.54
C THR A 30 10.36 -44.65 -11.44
N SER A 31 9.47 -45.53 -10.96
CA SER A 31 8.05 -45.19 -10.75
C SER A 31 7.80 -44.18 -9.62
N LYS A 32 8.73 -44.05 -8.67
CA LYS A 32 8.64 -43.11 -7.54
C LYS A 32 9.20 -41.72 -7.86
N GLU A 33 10.04 -41.60 -8.88
CA GLU A 33 10.70 -40.34 -9.26
C GLU A 33 9.85 -39.45 -10.17
N VAL A 34 8.76 -39.94 -10.77
CA VAL A 34 7.94 -39.17 -11.73
C VAL A 34 6.97 -38.17 -11.07
N THR A 35 7.04 -37.97 -9.75
CA THR A 35 6.22 -36.95 -9.04
C THR A 35 6.99 -35.64 -8.78
N GLY A 36 8.05 -35.34 -9.53
CA GLY A 36 8.68 -34.01 -9.55
C GLY A 36 8.94 -33.64 -10.99
N PRO A 37 8.17 -32.71 -11.61
CA PRO A 37 8.23 -31.26 -11.33
C PRO A 37 6.87 -30.52 -11.37
N ARG A 38 5.78 -31.18 -11.76
CA ARG A 38 4.46 -30.53 -12.02
C ARG A 38 3.82 -29.87 -10.81
N ILE A 39 4.04 -30.42 -9.61
CA ILE A 39 3.47 -29.90 -8.35
C ILE A 39 4.19 -28.61 -7.93
N GLN A 40 5.49 -28.49 -8.23
CA GLN A 40 6.28 -27.30 -7.90
C GLN A 40 5.95 -26.12 -8.81
N GLU A 41 5.65 -26.36 -10.09
CA GLU A 41 5.20 -25.31 -11.02
C GLU A 41 3.81 -24.78 -10.64
N SER A 42 2.85 -25.65 -10.29
CA SER A 42 1.53 -25.23 -9.81
C SER A 42 1.58 -24.48 -8.48
N LEU A 43 2.50 -24.82 -7.58
CA LEU A 43 2.72 -24.10 -6.33
C LEU A 43 3.35 -22.72 -6.56
N ARG A 44 4.27 -22.60 -7.53
CA ARG A 44 4.89 -21.30 -7.89
C ARG A 44 3.89 -20.36 -8.56
N GLU A 45 3.02 -20.88 -9.43
CA GLU A 45 1.99 -20.07 -10.08
C GLU A 45 0.91 -19.59 -9.11
N THR A 46 0.48 -20.44 -8.18
CA THR A 46 -0.49 -20.05 -7.13
C THR A 46 0.13 -19.05 -6.15
N GLN A 47 1.41 -19.21 -5.79
CA GLN A 47 2.12 -18.23 -4.97
C GLN A 47 2.25 -16.87 -5.65
N ARG A 48 2.52 -16.83 -6.96
CA ARG A 48 2.57 -15.57 -7.73
C ARG A 48 1.22 -14.85 -7.73
N LYS A 49 0.12 -15.57 -7.98
CA LYS A 49 -1.24 -15.00 -7.95
C LYS A 49 -1.60 -14.44 -6.57
N VAL A 50 -1.27 -15.15 -5.50
CA VAL A 50 -1.52 -14.68 -4.12
C VAL A 50 -0.68 -13.44 -3.78
N LEU A 51 0.56 -13.37 -4.26
CA LEU A 51 1.42 -12.19 -4.07
C LEU A 51 0.91 -10.98 -4.86
N GLU A 52 0.42 -11.19 -6.08
CA GLU A 52 -0.17 -10.14 -6.91
C GLU A 52 -1.47 -9.62 -6.29
N GLU A 53 -2.37 -10.48 -5.83
CA GLU A 53 -3.60 -10.08 -5.15
C GLU A 53 -3.33 -9.31 -3.85
N LYS A 54 -2.31 -9.73 -3.07
CA LYS A 54 -1.87 -8.98 -1.89
C LYS A 54 -1.31 -7.62 -2.27
N ARG A 55 -0.47 -7.55 -3.31
CA ARG A 55 0.09 -6.30 -3.82
C ARG A 55 -1.01 -5.32 -4.25
N MET A 56 -2.04 -5.81 -4.93
CA MET A 56 -3.18 -4.97 -5.35
C MET A 56 -3.97 -4.41 -4.17
N ARG A 57 -4.21 -5.22 -3.12
CA ARG A 57 -4.87 -4.75 -1.89
C ARG A 57 -4.01 -3.75 -1.11
N ASP A 58 -2.72 -4.01 -1.00
CA ASP A 58 -1.78 -3.13 -0.31
C ASP A 58 -1.63 -1.80 -1.06
N GLN A 59 -1.64 -1.81 -2.39
CA GLN A 59 -1.67 -0.60 -3.22
C GLN A 59 -2.94 0.22 -2.99
N ALA A 60 -4.12 -0.42 -2.95
CA ALA A 60 -5.37 0.30 -2.66
C ALA A 60 -5.33 0.98 -1.28
N LEU A 61 -4.89 0.27 -0.25
CA LEU A 61 -4.76 0.84 1.11
C LEU A 61 -3.68 1.93 1.20
N ALA A 62 -2.61 1.84 0.42
CA ALA A 62 -1.58 2.87 0.35
C ALA A 62 -2.14 4.17 -0.25
N THR A 63 -2.89 4.07 -1.36
CA THR A 63 -3.46 5.26 -2.03
C THR A 63 -4.43 6.05 -1.13
N GLU A 64 -5.24 5.38 -0.31
CA GLU A 64 -6.13 6.05 0.63
C GLU A 64 -5.37 6.78 1.75
N ARG A 65 -4.27 6.19 2.23
CA ARG A 65 -3.40 6.80 3.25
C ARG A 65 -2.65 8.00 2.69
N GLU A 66 -2.15 7.89 1.47
CA GLU A 66 -1.49 9.00 0.76
C GLU A 66 -2.44 10.16 0.55
N ALA A 67 -3.68 9.93 0.10
CA ALA A 67 -4.67 11.00 -0.08
C ALA A 67 -4.97 11.75 1.23
N LYS A 68 -5.03 11.05 2.37
CA LYS A 68 -5.21 11.68 3.69
C LYS A 68 -3.97 12.46 4.12
N ARG A 69 -2.75 11.92 3.90
CA ARG A 69 -1.49 12.60 4.18
C ARG A 69 -1.33 13.86 3.35
N LEU A 70 -1.59 13.80 2.05
CA LEU A 70 -1.52 14.96 1.15
C LEU A 70 -2.48 16.07 1.55
N LYS A 71 -3.69 15.74 2.04
CA LYS A 71 -4.62 16.74 2.59
C LYS A 71 -4.07 17.38 3.86
N ALA A 72 -3.53 16.58 4.78
CA ALA A 72 -2.95 17.07 6.02
C ALA A 72 -1.70 17.94 5.76
N GLU A 73 -0.83 17.53 4.85
CA GLU A 73 0.37 18.27 4.43
C GLU A 73 0.00 19.62 3.80
N LYS A 74 -0.99 19.64 2.91
CA LYS A 74 -1.50 20.90 2.33
C LYS A 74 -2.03 21.85 3.41
N LEU A 75 -2.80 21.34 4.37
CA LEU A 75 -3.31 22.15 5.48
C LEU A 75 -2.17 22.67 6.37
N SER A 76 -1.15 21.85 6.66
CA SER A 76 0.00 22.31 7.43
C SER A 76 0.77 23.39 6.67
N GLN A 77 0.98 23.20 5.36
CA GLN A 77 1.66 24.19 4.51
C GLN A 77 0.92 25.52 4.49
N VAL A 78 -0.42 25.50 4.38
CA VAL A 78 -1.25 26.72 4.47
C VAL A 78 -1.09 27.38 5.83
N ARG A 79 -1.12 26.60 6.92
CA ARG A 79 -0.92 27.13 8.29
C ARG A 79 0.45 27.78 8.46
N ASP A 80 1.51 27.17 7.94
CA ASP A 80 2.87 27.71 8.03
C ASP A 80 3.03 28.98 7.18
N MET A 81 2.39 29.01 6.00
CA MET A 81 2.35 30.21 5.17
C MET A 81 1.58 31.35 5.84
N VAL A 82 0.47 31.05 6.53
CA VAL A 82 -0.30 32.07 7.26
C VAL A 82 0.49 32.59 8.45
N LYS A 83 1.12 31.72 9.25
CA LYS A 83 1.96 32.12 10.39
C LYS A 83 3.14 33.01 9.97
N SER A 84 3.77 32.70 8.84
CA SER A 84 4.92 33.50 8.36
C SER A 84 4.52 34.88 7.83
N ASN A 85 3.26 35.06 7.41
CA ASN A 85 2.73 36.33 6.92
C ASN A 85 1.76 37.00 7.90
N GLU A 86 1.73 36.54 9.15
CA GLU A 86 0.83 37.09 10.16
C GLU A 86 1.28 38.49 10.57
N VAL A 87 0.37 39.47 10.49
CA VAL A 87 0.60 40.84 10.93
C VAL A 87 -0.04 41.01 12.30
N GLY A 88 0.79 41.34 13.31
CA GLY A 88 0.31 41.63 14.65
C GLY A 88 -0.64 42.82 14.69
N ARG A 89 -1.67 42.78 15.55
CA ARG A 89 -2.76 43.77 15.61
C ARG A 89 -2.40 45.12 16.23
N GLY A 90 -1.12 45.36 16.55
CA GLY A 90 -0.65 46.57 17.21
C GLY A 90 -0.97 46.66 18.70
N ILE A 91 -0.58 47.78 19.30
CA ILE A 91 -0.73 48.09 20.73
C ILE A 91 -2.22 48.28 21.05
N GLU A 92 -2.68 47.67 22.14
CA GLU A 92 -4.10 47.64 22.51
C GLU A 92 -4.72 49.02 22.75
N SER A 93 -3.93 49.97 23.23
CA SER A 93 -4.37 51.35 23.50
C SER A 93 -4.67 52.18 22.26
N GLU A 94 -4.16 51.79 21.09
CA GLU A 94 -4.29 52.54 19.83
C GLU A 94 -5.20 51.82 18.82
N ARG A 95 -5.87 50.74 19.25
CA ARG A 95 -6.74 49.97 18.37
C ARG A 95 -8.02 50.73 18.03
N VAL A 96 -8.32 50.74 16.74
CA VAL A 96 -9.54 51.26 16.15
C VAL A 96 -10.39 50.11 15.62
N ASP A 97 -11.71 50.19 15.84
CA ASP A 97 -12.64 49.17 15.35
C ASP A 97 -12.72 49.19 13.82
N PHE A 98 -12.23 48.12 13.19
CA PHE A 98 -12.48 47.84 11.78
C PHE A 98 -13.71 46.92 11.65
N ARG A 99 -14.74 47.39 10.97
CA ARG A 99 -15.97 46.61 10.75
C ARG A 99 -15.90 45.90 9.41
N PHE A 100 -16.00 44.57 9.43
CA PHE A 100 -15.92 43.74 8.23
C PHE A 100 -17.16 42.84 8.09
N PRO A 101 -17.61 42.57 6.84
CA PRO A 101 -18.67 41.61 6.59
C PRO A 101 -18.12 40.19 6.78
N TYR A 102 -18.77 39.41 7.64
CA TYR A 102 -18.47 38.00 7.85
C TYR A 102 -19.76 37.20 7.74
N GLY A 103 -19.92 36.48 6.63
CA GLY A 103 -21.17 35.82 6.27
C GLY A 103 -22.31 36.84 6.11
N LYS A 104 -23.31 36.78 7.00
CA LYS A 104 -24.48 37.68 6.99
C LYS A 104 -24.41 38.83 8.00
N LYS A 105 -23.33 38.94 8.79
CA LYS A 105 -23.21 39.92 9.88
C LYS A 105 -21.97 40.78 9.70
N ILE A 106 -22.03 42.01 10.18
CA ILE A 106 -20.86 42.88 10.29
C ILE A 106 -20.28 42.70 11.69
N ARG A 107 -18.98 42.37 11.79
CA ARG A 107 -18.28 42.20 13.06
C ARG A 107 -17.22 43.30 13.24
N PRO A 108 -17.07 43.87 14.45
CA PRO A 108 -15.94 44.74 14.76
C PRO A 108 -14.67 43.91 15.00
N PHE A 109 -13.54 44.43 14.54
CA PHE A 109 -12.21 43.86 14.73
C PHE A 109 -11.26 44.99 15.12
N PRO A 110 -10.88 45.10 16.41
CA PRO A 110 -10.00 46.16 16.87
C PRO A 110 -8.58 45.92 16.34
N VAL A 111 -8.07 46.87 15.56
CA VAL A 111 -6.75 46.85 14.92
C VAL A 111 -6.11 48.23 14.95
N ASP A 112 -4.79 48.28 14.81
CA ASP A 112 -4.07 49.53 14.62
C ASP A 112 -4.59 50.37 13.43
N ALA A 113 -4.43 51.70 13.49
CA ALA A 113 -4.90 52.62 12.47
C ALA A 113 -4.25 52.37 11.10
N ASP A 114 -2.95 52.05 11.09
CA ASP A 114 -2.21 51.71 9.86
C ASP A 114 -2.73 50.41 9.24
N ILE A 115 -3.07 49.43 10.09
CA ILE A 115 -3.62 48.14 9.64
C ILE A 115 -5.02 48.35 9.08
N ARG A 116 -5.84 49.18 9.73
CA ARG A 116 -7.18 49.56 9.25
C ARG A 116 -7.11 50.18 7.85
N ASP A 117 -6.19 51.10 7.62
CA ASP A 117 -6.03 51.75 6.32
C ASP A 117 -5.60 50.73 5.25
N ARG A 118 -4.61 49.88 5.55
CA ARG A 118 -4.17 48.80 4.65
C ARG A 118 -5.27 47.77 4.35
N LEU A 119 -6.11 47.43 5.35
CA LEU A 119 -7.29 46.59 5.16
C LEU A 119 -8.33 47.26 4.26
N SER A 120 -8.56 48.56 4.44
CA SER A 120 -9.52 49.31 3.62
C SER A 120 -9.08 49.46 2.16
N ARG A 121 -7.75 49.55 1.93
CA ARG A 121 -7.15 49.60 0.59
C ARG A 121 -7.00 48.22 -0.07
N GLY A 122 -7.30 47.13 0.66
CA GLY A 122 -7.17 45.75 0.16
C GLY A 122 -5.72 45.25 0.07
N ILE A 123 -4.78 45.91 0.75
CA ILE A 123 -3.37 45.47 0.83
C ILE A 123 -3.22 44.33 1.84
N LEU A 124 -4.04 44.35 2.89
CA LEU A 124 -4.15 43.27 3.87
C LEU A 124 -5.52 42.60 3.77
N GLY A 125 -5.56 41.31 4.11
CA GLY A 125 -6.77 40.51 4.15
C GLY A 125 -6.98 39.85 5.51
N LEU A 126 -8.24 39.64 5.87
CA LEU A 126 -8.62 38.78 7.00
C LEU A 126 -8.80 37.36 6.49
N ILE A 127 -8.05 36.43 7.07
CA ILE A 127 -8.11 35.00 6.72
C ILE A 127 -8.57 34.25 7.97
N GLU A 128 -9.54 33.36 7.80
CA GLU A 128 -9.89 32.35 8.78
C GLU A 128 -9.27 31.03 8.33
N VAL A 129 -8.51 30.39 9.21
CA VAL A 129 -7.90 29.09 8.95
C VAL A 129 -8.52 28.09 9.93
N ASP A 130 -9.01 26.98 9.38
CA ASP A 130 -9.68 25.86 10.08
C ASP A 130 -9.08 25.46 11.44
#